data_AF-Q1ERH0-F1
#
_entry.id   AF-Q1ERH0-F1
#
_cell.length_a   1.000
_cell.length_b   1.000
_cell.length_c   1.000
_cell.angle_alpha   90.00
_cell.angle_beta   90.00
_cell.angle_gamma   90.00
#
_symmetry.space_group_name_H-M   'P 1'
#
loop_
_entity.id
_entity.type
_entity.pdbx_description
1 polymer ?
#
loop_
_entity_poly.entity_id
_entity_poly.type
_entity_poly.pdbx_seq_one_letter_code
_entity_poly.pdbx_strand_id
1 'polypeptide(L)'
;DGPVIQAAATRSLAKGTNFNVIIDMLKEVVPQLSCPIALFTYYNPILKRGTEKFMSTIRDTGVHGLVVPDVPLEETETLRTEAKKHGIELVLLTTPTTPPDRMKAIVDVAEGFVYLVSSVGVTGARASVSGSVQSLLQEIKEATTKPVAVGFGISKPEHVKQVAGWGADGVI
;
A
#
# COMPACT_ATOMS: atom_id res chain seq x y z
N ASP A 1 -5.92 -5.71 -8.26
CA ASP A 1 -6.56 -4.50 -8.84
C ASP A 1 -7.92 -4.78 -9.46
N GLY A 2 -8.86 -3.84 -9.35
CA GLY A 2 -10.12 -3.87 -10.10
C GLY A 2 -10.01 -3.17 -11.48
N PRO A 3 -11.11 -3.08 -12.23
CA PRO A 3 -11.12 -2.74 -13.65
C PRO A 3 -10.60 -1.33 -13.95
N VAL A 4 -10.81 -0.37 -13.04
CA VAL A 4 -10.32 1.01 -13.20
C VAL A 4 -8.80 1.07 -13.21
N ILE A 5 -8.15 0.43 -12.23
CA ILE A 5 -6.69 0.40 -12.11
C ILE A 5 -6.07 -0.47 -13.20
N GLN A 6 -6.70 -1.59 -13.55
CA GLN A 6 -6.28 -2.42 -14.69
C GLN A 6 -6.27 -1.61 -16.00
N ALA A 7 -7.33 -0.85 -16.28
CA ALA A 7 -7.39 0.00 -17.47
C ALA A 7 -6.32 1.11 -17.45
N ALA A 8 -6.01 1.67 -16.28
CA ALA A 8 -4.92 2.63 -16.12
C ALA A 8 -3.55 2.00 -16.42
N ALA A 9 -3.29 0.80 -15.90
CA ALA A 9 -2.06 0.04 -16.18
C ALA A 9 -1.91 -0.24 -17.68
N THR A 10 -2.97 -0.70 -18.35
CA THR A 10 -2.97 -0.95 -19.82
C THR A 10 -2.64 0.32 -20.61
N ARG A 11 -3.26 1.46 -20.28
CA ARG A 11 -2.95 2.74 -20.94
C ARG A 11 -1.51 3.18 -20.72
N SER A 12 -0.99 2.97 -19.51
CA SER A 12 0.39 3.34 -19.17
C SER A 12 1.40 2.49 -19.94
N LEU A 13 1.20 1.16 -19.97
CA LEU A 13 2.06 0.24 -20.72
C LEU A 13 2.01 0.50 -22.23
N ALA A 14 0.83 0.80 -22.80
CA ALA A 14 0.69 1.16 -24.21
C ALA A 14 1.46 2.45 -24.59
N LYS A 15 1.76 3.31 -23.61
CA LYS A 15 2.59 4.51 -23.78
C LYS A 15 4.08 4.27 -23.49
N GLY A 16 4.50 3.02 -23.27
CA GLY A 16 5.89 2.65 -23.06
C GLY A 16 6.41 2.83 -21.63
N THR A 17 5.52 3.09 -20.66
CA THR A 17 5.93 3.20 -19.25
C THR A 17 6.63 1.91 -18.81
N ASN A 18 7.82 2.07 -18.25
CA ASN A 18 8.60 1.00 -17.64
C ASN A 18 9.32 1.54 -16.40
N PHE A 19 9.98 0.66 -15.66
CA PHE A 19 10.63 1.03 -14.41
C PHE A 19 11.64 2.18 -14.56
N ASN A 20 12.46 2.20 -15.62
CA ASN A 20 13.45 3.27 -15.79
C ASN A 20 12.76 4.62 -15.99
N VAL A 21 11.71 4.67 -16.80
CA VAL A 21 10.88 5.87 -17.01
C VAL A 21 10.26 6.35 -15.68
N ILE A 22 9.82 5.43 -14.82
CA ILE A 22 9.29 5.77 -13.49
C ILE A 22 10.39 6.36 -12.59
N ILE A 23 11.59 5.77 -12.58
CA ILE A 23 12.73 6.26 -11.80
C ILE A 23 13.16 7.65 -12.25
N ASP A 24 13.24 7.90 -13.55
CA ASP A 24 13.59 9.21 -14.10
C ASP A 24 12.55 10.27 -13.71
N MET A 25 11.26 9.93 -13.82
CA MET A 25 10.17 10.79 -13.36
C MET A 25 10.25 11.07 -11.85
N LEU A 26 10.53 10.07 -11.01
CA LEU A 26 10.65 10.26 -9.56
C LEU A 26 11.79 11.22 -9.20
N LYS A 27 12.95 11.14 -9.89
CA LYS A 27 14.07 12.06 -9.67
C LYS A 27 13.70 13.52 -9.94
N GLU A 28 12.82 13.76 -10.90
CA GLU A 28 12.35 15.10 -11.23
C GLU A 28 11.26 15.59 -10.26
N VAL A 29 10.32 14.71 -9.90
CA VAL A 29 9.12 15.09 -9.13
C VAL A 29 9.37 15.11 -7.63
N VAL A 30 10.07 14.14 -7.06
CA VAL A 30 10.25 14.02 -5.60
C VAL A 30 10.85 15.28 -4.95
N PRO A 31 11.86 15.96 -5.54
CA PRO A 31 12.38 17.21 -4.97
C PRO A 31 11.36 18.36 -4.90
N GLN A 32 10.27 18.28 -5.65
CA GLN A 32 9.21 19.29 -5.69
C GLN A 32 8.08 18.99 -4.71
N LEU A 33 8.09 17.83 -4.05
CA LEU A 33 7.05 17.39 -3.13
C LEU A 33 7.44 17.70 -1.69
N SER A 34 6.45 18.15 -0.92
CA SER A 34 6.58 18.33 0.54
C SER A 34 6.12 17.10 1.33
N CYS A 35 5.69 16.03 0.65
CA CYS A 35 5.17 14.80 1.26
C CYS A 35 6.01 13.59 0.86
N PRO A 36 6.08 12.55 1.71
CA PRO A 36 6.75 11.31 1.37
C PRO A 36 6.01 10.57 0.25
N ILE A 37 6.76 9.86 -0.59
CA ILE A 37 6.23 8.99 -1.63
C ILE A 37 6.32 7.52 -1.21
N ALA A 38 5.22 6.80 -1.40
CA ALA A 38 5.20 5.34 -1.34
C ALA A 38 4.90 4.77 -2.74
N LEU A 39 5.64 3.74 -3.14
CA LEU A 39 5.39 3.02 -4.39
C LEU A 39 4.44 1.86 -4.17
N PHE A 40 3.54 1.64 -5.13
CA PHE A 40 2.67 0.47 -5.19
C PHE A 40 3.03 -0.33 -6.44
N THR A 41 3.53 -1.56 -6.27
CA THR A 41 3.95 -2.41 -7.39
C THR A 41 3.70 -3.88 -7.08
N TYR A 42 3.60 -4.71 -8.12
CA TYR A 42 3.66 -6.16 -7.98
C TYR A 42 5.11 -6.64 -7.76
N TYR A 43 5.29 -7.87 -7.30
CA TYR A 43 6.59 -8.42 -6.95
C TYR A 43 7.50 -8.72 -8.15
N ASN A 44 6.91 -9.10 -9.29
CA ASN A 44 7.67 -9.51 -10.47
C ASN A 44 8.71 -8.45 -10.97
N PRO A 45 8.38 -7.15 -11.08
CA PRO A 45 9.37 -6.10 -11.36
C PRO A 45 10.54 -6.03 -10.37
N ILE A 46 10.31 -6.34 -9.10
CA ILE A 46 11.33 -6.36 -8.04
C ILE A 46 12.25 -7.55 -8.27
N LEU A 47 11.66 -8.75 -8.39
CA LEU A 47 12.39 -10.00 -8.65
C LEU A 47 13.28 -9.92 -9.89
N LYS A 48 12.74 -9.41 -11.00
CA LYS A 48 13.48 -9.30 -12.27
C LYS A 48 14.75 -8.44 -12.17
N ARG A 49 14.80 -7.52 -11.20
CA ARG A 49 15.94 -6.61 -10.98
C ARG A 49 16.89 -7.06 -9.88
N GLY A 50 16.45 -8.01 -9.04
CA GLY A 50 17.05 -8.31 -7.75
C GLY A 50 16.55 -7.34 -6.69
N THR A 51 16.11 -7.89 -5.55
CA THR A 51 15.47 -7.14 -4.46
C THR A 51 16.35 -6.02 -3.92
N GLU A 52 17.61 -6.31 -3.58
CA GLU A 52 18.56 -5.32 -3.09
C GLU A 52 18.73 -4.15 -4.07
N LYS A 53 18.98 -4.45 -5.34
CA LYS A 53 19.16 -3.44 -6.39
C LYS A 53 17.91 -2.59 -6.58
N PHE A 54 16.72 -3.21 -6.54
CA PHE A 54 15.46 -2.49 -6.63
C PHE A 54 15.30 -1.52 -5.46
N MET A 55 15.48 -1.99 -4.23
CA MET A 55 15.35 -1.18 -3.01
C MET A 55 16.33 -0.01 -3.02
N SER A 56 17.60 -0.23 -3.39
CA SER A 56 18.60 0.82 -3.48
C SER A 56 18.22 1.85 -4.53
N THR A 57 17.76 1.40 -5.70
CA THR A 57 17.38 2.31 -6.79
C THR A 57 16.21 3.22 -6.41
N ILE A 58 15.17 2.69 -5.74
CA ILE A 58 14.02 3.51 -5.33
C ILE A 58 14.38 4.42 -4.15
N ARG A 59 15.28 4.00 -3.27
CA ARG A 59 15.74 4.83 -2.15
C ARG A 59 16.48 6.06 -2.67
N ASP A 60 17.31 5.89 -3.69
CA ASP A 60 18.07 6.99 -4.31
C ASP A 60 17.18 8.05 -4.97
N THR A 61 15.91 7.73 -5.26
CA THR A 61 14.94 8.71 -5.78
C THR A 61 14.12 9.39 -4.68
N GLY A 62 14.36 9.07 -3.41
CA GLY A 62 13.62 9.64 -2.28
C GLY A 62 12.27 8.97 -2.00
N VAL A 63 12.05 7.74 -2.47
CA VAL A 63 10.92 6.91 -2.04
C VAL A 63 11.10 6.52 -0.57
N HIS A 64 10.02 6.61 0.19
CA HIS A 64 9.99 6.30 1.62
C HIS A 64 9.26 4.99 1.92
N GLY A 65 8.21 4.67 1.15
CA GLY A 65 7.38 3.49 1.38
C GLY A 65 7.24 2.58 0.16
N LEU A 66 6.91 1.32 0.42
CA LEU A 66 6.63 0.33 -0.61
C LEU A 66 5.44 -0.55 -0.20
N VAL A 67 4.51 -0.75 -1.13
CA VAL A 67 3.39 -1.70 -1.04
C VAL A 67 3.56 -2.75 -2.15
N VAL A 68 3.58 -4.03 -1.76
CA VAL A 68 3.66 -5.17 -2.67
C VAL A 68 2.53 -6.15 -2.38
N PRO A 69 1.36 -6.02 -3.04
CA PRO A 69 0.12 -6.67 -2.61
C PRO A 69 0.05 -8.17 -2.93
N ASP A 70 0.91 -8.67 -3.82
CA ASP A 70 0.93 -10.04 -4.32
C ASP A 70 1.90 -10.95 -3.56
N VAL A 71 2.55 -10.47 -2.50
CA VAL A 71 3.45 -11.27 -1.65
C VAL A 71 2.75 -11.61 -0.33
N PRO A 72 2.50 -12.91 -0.04
CA PRO A 72 1.94 -13.31 1.24
C PRO A 72 2.95 -13.05 2.36
N LEU A 73 2.45 -12.79 3.58
CA LEU A 73 3.25 -12.49 4.77
C LEU A 73 4.48 -13.41 4.92
N GLU A 74 4.29 -14.69 4.71
CA GLU A 74 5.31 -15.74 4.83
C GLU A 74 6.50 -15.55 3.89
N GLU A 75 6.27 -14.96 2.72
CA GLU A 75 7.30 -14.73 1.69
C GLU A 75 7.88 -13.31 1.74
N THR A 76 7.39 -12.47 2.65
CA THR A 76 7.86 -11.08 2.77
C THR A 76 9.22 -10.94 3.45
N GLU A 77 9.78 -11.98 4.08
CA GLU A 77 11.02 -11.86 4.87
C GLU A 77 12.18 -11.24 4.09
N THR A 78 12.41 -11.70 2.86
CA THR A 78 13.43 -11.15 1.97
C THR A 78 13.17 -9.68 1.64
N LEU A 79 11.91 -9.33 1.32
CA LEU A 79 11.52 -7.96 1.03
C LEU A 79 11.69 -7.05 2.25
N ARG A 80 11.25 -7.49 3.42
CA ARG A 80 11.33 -6.77 4.70
C ARG A 80 12.77 -6.51 5.09
N THR A 81 13.63 -7.51 4.96
CA THR A 81 15.06 -7.41 5.31
C THR A 81 15.75 -6.37 4.43
N GLU A 82 15.57 -6.45 3.11
CA GLU A 82 16.18 -5.50 2.17
C GLU A 82 15.57 -4.09 2.27
N ALA A 83 14.25 -4.00 2.47
CA ALA A 83 13.58 -2.71 2.68
C ALA A 83 14.14 -2.01 3.93
N LYS A 84 14.23 -2.72 5.05
CA LYS A 84 14.80 -2.22 6.31
C LYS A 84 16.27 -1.80 6.16
N LYS A 85 17.09 -2.59 5.46
CA LYS A 85 18.50 -2.27 5.15
C LYS A 85 18.64 -0.96 4.40
N HIS A 86 17.64 -0.57 3.62
CA HIS A 86 17.67 0.65 2.79
C HIS A 86 16.75 1.76 3.30
N GLY A 87 16.16 1.58 4.48
CA GLY A 87 15.25 2.57 5.07
C GLY A 87 13.98 2.80 4.27
N ILE A 88 13.47 1.77 3.61
CA ILE A 88 12.17 1.76 2.94
C ILE A 88 11.15 1.10 3.88
N GLU A 89 10.07 1.81 4.18
CA GLU A 89 8.97 1.28 4.97
C GLU A 89 8.13 0.32 4.11
N LEU A 90 8.23 -0.99 4.40
CA LEU A 90 7.36 -1.97 3.75
C LEU A 90 5.98 -1.96 4.43
N VAL A 91 5.03 -1.31 3.76
CA VAL A 91 3.63 -1.24 4.16
C VAL A 91 2.95 -2.56 3.82
N LEU A 92 2.35 -3.17 4.83
CA LEU A 92 1.57 -4.40 4.66
C LEU A 92 0.08 -4.14 4.78
N LEU A 93 -0.69 -5.01 4.12
CA LEU A 93 -2.13 -4.88 4.01
C LEU A 93 -2.86 -5.93 4.83
N THR A 94 -4.03 -5.57 5.30
CA THR A 94 -5.02 -6.48 5.89
C THR A 94 -6.37 -6.25 5.23
N THR A 95 -7.26 -7.22 5.37
CA THR A 95 -8.60 -7.21 4.75
C THR A 95 -9.66 -7.72 5.72
N PRO A 96 -10.96 -7.44 5.48
CA PRO A 96 -12.05 -7.99 6.29
C PRO A 96 -12.13 -9.51 6.37
N THR A 97 -11.47 -10.22 5.47
CA THR A 97 -11.40 -11.69 5.46
C THR A 97 -10.11 -12.22 6.08
N THR A 98 -9.25 -11.34 6.60
CA THR A 98 -7.99 -11.74 7.24
C THR A 98 -8.29 -12.25 8.65
N PRO A 99 -7.88 -13.49 8.99
CA PRO A 99 -8.05 -14.01 10.34
C PRO A 99 -7.33 -13.15 11.40
N PRO A 100 -7.84 -13.04 12.64
CA PRO A 100 -7.27 -12.17 13.67
C PRO A 100 -5.80 -12.46 14.04
N ASP A 101 -5.41 -13.73 14.07
CA ASP A 101 -4.03 -14.17 14.30
C ASP A 101 -3.10 -13.71 13.18
N ARG A 102 -3.54 -13.86 11.92
CA ARG A 102 -2.81 -13.37 10.74
C ARG A 102 -2.74 -11.85 10.73
N MET A 103 -3.83 -11.16 11.09
CA MET A 103 -3.85 -9.70 11.22
C MET A 103 -2.77 -9.26 12.20
N LYS A 104 -2.74 -9.80 13.42
CA LYS A 104 -1.71 -9.48 14.42
C LYS A 104 -0.28 -9.71 13.90
N ALA A 105 -0.04 -10.82 13.21
CA ALA A 105 1.25 -11.12 12.61
C ALA A 105 1.65 -10.10 11.52
N ILE A 106 0.71 -9.67 10.68
CA ILE A 106 0.92 -8.60 9.68
C ILE A 106 1.29 -7.30 10.38
N VAL A 107 0.53 -6.92 11.41
CA VAL A 107 0.70 -5.63 12.05
C VAL A 107 2.00 -5.53 12.85
N ASP A 108 2.43 -6.63 13.47
CA ASP A 108 3.71 -6.73 14.18
C ASP A 108 4.87 -6.33 13.25
N VAL A 109 4.82 -6.83 12.02
CA VAL A 109 5.93 -6.70 11.08
C VAL A 109 5.81 -5.60 10.02
N ALA A 110 4.64 -4.99 9.88
CA ALA A 110 4.42 -3.85 9.00
C ALA A 110 5.27 -2.64 9.41
N GLU A 111 5.74 -1.86 8.44
CA GLU A 111 6.44 -0.58 8.66
C GLU A 111 5.65 0.58 8.05
N GLY A 112 5.87 1.80 8.56
CA GLY A 112 5.11 3.00 8.17
C GLY A 112 3.68 2.99 8.70
N PHE A 113 2.79 2.27 8.02
CA PHE A 113 1.37 2.15 8.39
C PHE A 113 0.80 0.78 7.99
N VAL A 114 -0.36 0.44 8.54
CA VAL A 114 -1.14 -0.74 8.10
C VAL A 114 -2.15 -0.30 7.07
N TYR A 115 -2.18 -0.95 5.92
CA TYR A 115 -3.14 -0.64 4.87
C TYR A 115 -4.38 -1.57 4.93
N LEU A 116 -5.50 -1.06 5.43
CA LEU A 116 -6.77 -1.79 5.43
C LEU A 116 -7.49 -1.63 4.10
N VAL A 117 -7.60 -2.72 3.33
CA VAL A 117 -8.24 -2.75 2.00
C VAL A 117 -9.45 -3.69 1.96
N SER A 118 -10.40 -3.43 1.05
CA SER A 118 -11.59 -4.27 0.91
C SER A 118 -11.29 -5.58 0.17
N SER A 119 -11.73 -6.73 0.71
CA SER A 119 -11.57 -8.05 0.07
C SER A 119 -12.70 -8.45 -0.89
N VAL A 120 -13.76 -7.65 -1.02
CA VAL A 120 -14.93 -8.08 -1.82
C VAL A 120 -15.02 -7.32 -3.13
N GLY A 121 -14.26 -7.75 -4.12
CA GLY A 121 -14.57 -7.52 -5.54
C GLY A 121 -14.52 -6.07 -6.03
N VAL A 122 -13.52 -5.82 -6.87
CA VAL A 122 -13.30 -4.62 -7.72
C VAL A 122 -13.14 -3.29 -6.98
N THR A 123 -11.96 -2.66 -7.13
CA THR A 123 -11.75 -1.23 -6.90
C THR A 123 -12.79 -0.45 -7.71
N GLY A 124 -13.90 -0.08 -7.08
CA GLY A 124 -15.06 0.55 -7.69
C GLY A 124 -15.83 1.33 -6.61
N ALA A 125 -16.38 2.48 -7.00
CA ALA A 125 -17.11 3.36 -6.10
C ALA A 125 -18.32 2.62 -5.50
N ARG A 126 -18.38 2.54 -4.17
CA ARG A 126 -19.55 2.02 -3.44
C ARG A 126 -20.46 3.16 -2.99
N ALA A 127 -21.73 2.84 -2.74
CA ALA A 127 -22.71 3.80 -2.22
C ALA A 127 -22.56 4.06 -0.71
N SER A 128 -22.04 3.08 0.04
CA SER A 128 -21.77 3.17 1.48
C SER A 128 -20.58 2.29 1.88
N VAL A 129 -19.87 2.72 2.93
CA VAL A 129 -18.83 1.91 3.57
C VAL A 129 -19.49 0.98 4.58
N SER A 130 -19.16 -0.31 4.53
CA SER A 130 -19.74 -1.32 5.43
C SER A 130 -19.38 -1.02 6.89
N GLY A 131 -20.33 -1.16 7.82
CA GLY A 131 -20.08 -1.04 9.27
C GLY A 131 -19.04 -2.03 9.78
N SER A 132 -18.82 -3.15 9.06
CA SER A 132 -17.74 -4.10 9.36
C SER A 132 -16.33 -3.47 9.28
N VAL A 133 -16.17 -2.37 8.54
CA VAL A 133 -14.90 -1.63 8.46
C VAL A 133 -14.59 -0.91 9.76
N GLN A 134 -15.61 -0.35 10.42
CA GLN A 134 -15.45 0.31 11.71
C GLN A 134 -14.93 -0.66 12.77
N SER A 135 -15.58 -1.82 12.91
CA SER A 135 -15.18 -2.83 13.90
C SER A 135 -13.77 -3.35 13.63
N LEU A 136 -13.44 -3.64 12.37
CA LEU A 136 -12.11 -4.12 11.99
C LEU A 136 -11.02 -3.08 12.21
N LEU A 137 -11.29 -1.81 11.89
CA LEU A 137 -10.38 -0.72 12.17
C LEU A 137 -10.10 -0.63 13.67
N GLN A 138 -11.13 -0.73 14.51
CA GLN A 138 -10.95 -0.74 15.97
C GLN A 138 -10.10 -1.92 16.43
N GLU A 139 -10.37 -3.12 15.94
CA GLU A 139 -9.60 -4.33 16.27
C GLU A 139 -8.12 -4.21 15.88
N ILE A 140 -7.83 -3.65 14.68
CA ILE A 140 -6.44 -3.40 14.26
C ILE A 140 -5.78 -2.39 15.19
N LYS A 141 -6.47 -1.30 15.54
CA LYS A 141 -5.94 -0.28 16.46
C LYS A 141 -5.75 -0.77 17.89
N GLU A 142 -6.46 -1.80 18.31
CA GLU A 142 -6.18 -2.49 19.59
C GLU A 142 -4.92 -3.35 19.52
N ALA A 143 -4.55 -3.83 18.33
CA ALA A 143 -3.38 -4.65 18.09
C ALA A 143 -2.09 -3.85 17.82
N THR A 144 -2.17 -2.53 17.59
CA THR A 144 -1.00 -1.71 17.23
C THR A 144 -1.12 -0.24 17.57
N THR A 145 0.04 0.40 17.69
CA THR A 145 0.17 1.86 17.74
C THR A 145 0.51 2.49 16.38
N LYS A 146 0.75 1.66 15.35
CA LYS A 146 1.04 2.14 13.99
C LYS A 146 -0.22 2.77 13.36
N PRO A 147 -0.08 3.83 12.54
CA PRO A 147 -1.19 4.41 11.81
C PRO A 147 -1.91 3.36 10.95
N VAL A 148 -3.23 3.47 10.84
CA VAL A 148 -4.04 2.63 9.95
C VAL A 148 -4.66 3.49 8.86
N ALA A 149 -4.28 3.22 7.60
CA ALA A 149 -4.88 3.85 6.44
C ALA A 149 -5.94 2.94 5.81
N VAL A 150 -7.06 3.51 5.39
CA VAL A 150 -8.22 2.75 4.87
C VAL A 150 -8.44 3.06 3.40
N GLY A 151 -8.37 2.02 2.55
CA GLY A 151 -8.59 2.08 1.10
C GLY A 151 -9.82 1.29 0.69
N PHE A 152 -11.00 1.81 1.02
CA PHE A 152 -12.27 1.06 0.92
C PHE A 152 -13.18 1.57 -0.22
N GLY A 153 -12.61 1.83 -1.40
CA GLY A 153 -13.38 2.35 -2.54
C GLY A 153 -13.95 3.75 -2.27
N ILE A 154 -13.14 4.57 -1.60
CA ILE A 154 -13.44 5.95 -1.24
C ILE A 154 -13.60 6.76 -2.52
N SER A 155 -14.77 7.38 -2.71
CA SER A 155 -15.12 8.07 -3.95
C SER A 155 -15.91 9.37 -3.71
N LYS A 156 -16.24 9.65 -2.44
CA LYS A 156 -17.03 10.81 -2.03
C LYS A 156 -16.46 11.40 -0.74
N PRO A 157 -16.54 12.72 -0.52
CA PRO A 157 -16.11 13.37 0.71
C PRO A 157 -16.79 12.79 1.97
N GLU A 158 -18.02 12.30 1.85
CA GLU A 158 -18.76 11.70 2.96
C GLU A 158 -18.11 10.40 3.44
N HIS A 159 -17.53 9.60 2.53
CA HIS A 159 -16.82 8.38 2.92
C HIS A 159 -15.55 8.72 3.71
N VAL A 160 -14.83 9.78 3.31
CA VAL A 160 -13.65 10.26 4.03
C VAL A 160 -14.03 10.69 5.44
N LYS A 161 -15.08 11.51 5.59
CA LYS A 161 -15.57 11.96 6.90
C LYS A 161 -16.01 10.79 7.79
N GLN A 162 -16.70 9.81 7.20
CA GLN A 162 -17.16 8.63 7.91
C GLN A 162 -16.00 7.78 8.43
N VAL A 163 -15.03 7.47 7.56
CA VAL A 163 -13.87 6.63 7.90
C VAL A 163 -12.93 7.34 8.88
N ALA A 164 -12.71 8.64 8.71
CA ALA A 164 -11.97 9.44 9.69
C ALA A 164 -12.70 9.49 11.04
N GLY A 165 -14.03 9.64 11.05
CA GLY A 165 -14.86 9.60 12.26
C GLY A 165 -14.84 8.26 13.01
N TRP A 166 -14.50 7.18 12.32
CA TRP A 166 -14.26 5.86 12.94
C TRP A 166 -12.86 5.70 13.52
N GLY A 167 -11.98 6.69 13.34
CA GLY A 167 -10.64 6.73 13.91
C GLY A 167 -9.53 6.27 12.96
N ALA A 168 -9.75 6.29 11.64
CA ALA A 168 -8.69 6.00 10.68
C ALA A 168 -7.65 7.12 10.70
N ASP A 169 -6.37 6.76 10.64
CA ASP A 169 -5.27 7.72 10.64
C ASP A 169 -4.95 8.22 9.22
N GLY A 170 -5.42 7.49 8.19
CA GLY A 170 -5.34 7.87 6.79
C GLY A 170 -6.50 7.31 5.97
N VAL A 171 -6.80 7.97 4.85
CA VAL A 171 -7.81 7.52 3.89
C VAL A 171 -7.19 7.54 2.50
N ILE A 172 -7.29 6.41 1.78
CA ILE A 172 -6.72 6.20 0.44
C ILE A 172 -7.84 5.98 -0.58
#